data_AF-A0A6A8QBQ2-F1
#
_entry.id   AF-A0A6A8QBQ2-F1
#
_cell.length_a   1.000
_cell.length_b   1.000
_cell.length_c   1.000
_cell.angle_alpha   90.00
_cell.angle_beta   90.00
_cell.angle_gamma   90.00
#
_symmetry.space_group_name_H-M   'P 1'
#
loop_
_entity.id
_entity.type
_entity.pdbx_description
1 polymer ?
#
loop_
_entity_poly.entity_id
_entity_poly.type
_entity_poly.pdbx_seq_one_letter_code
_entity_poly.pdbx_strand_id
1 'polypeptide(L)'
;MTQKSHGQDGPPDQAAKEEAALFAALLARVRASHDKSHLLERSEAALRLILDRGEDEALRDEMISLVTNAVSLVPDNIEGERGRVALATAISDCLRFLASAEQRRVEWMSAARTGQPPGPAMPPRPLSPDPAAGAAARHARPLESVADFEKSVNAKRRARRGVRSSGRGGTAAMILTLLIILGAGLAISLNSRQDARQNADQSRPLVVQIEAAVHGQVPVTNLFGGTIRVSIENGRTTVTLTGIPAGECVLSGWELVRKGILTINGVTPIRVSAAKLNDLCHDDDTATLRWTPKETAQ
;
A
#
# COMPACT_ATOMS: atom_id res chain seq x y z
N MET A 1 -41.67 16.79 3.25
CA MET A 1 -40.84 15.84 4.02
C MET A 1 -39.38 16.16 3.74
N THR A 2 -38.77 16.98 4.59
CA THR A 2 -37.37 17.41 4.45
C THR A 2 -36.50 16.49 5.29
N GLN A 3 -35.67 15.68 4.61
CA GLN A 3 -34.75 14.75 5.23
C GLN A 3 -33.58 15.54 5.82
N LYS A 4 -33.59 15.69 7.15
CA LYS A 4 -32.55 16.39 7.91
C LYS A 4 -31.34 15.44 7.97
N SER A 5 -30.33 15.65 7.14
CA SER A 5 -29.05 14.93 7.24
C SER A 5 -28.37 15.36 8.54
N HIS A 6 -28.37 14.48 9.54
CA HIS A 6 -27.48 14.63 10.69
C HIS A 6 -26.05 14.40 10.21
N GLY A 7 -25.34 15.51 9.94
CA GLY A 7 -23.89 15.52 9.84
C GLY A 7 -23.35 15.05 11.18
N GLN A 8 -22.83 13.83 11.19
CA GLN A 8 -22.25 13.20 12.35
C GLN A 8 -20.82 13.73 12.44
N ASP A 9 -20.68 14.95 12.96
CA ASP A 9 -19.39 15.50 13.36
C ASP A 9 -18.91 14.66 14.55
N GLY A 10 -18.21 13.57 14.25
CA GLY A 10 -17.49 12.80 15.25
C GLY A 10 -16.57 13.74 16.04
N PRO A 11 -16.31 13.46 17.32
CA PRO A 11 -15.41 14.28 18.12
C PRO A 11 -14.08 14.45 17.35
N PRO A 12 -13.49 15.67 17.30
CA PRO A 12 -12.31 15.97 16.47
C PRO A 12 -11.13 15.03 16.73
N ASP A 13 -11.09 14.42 17.91
CA ASP A 13 -10.08 13.44 18.30
C ASP A 13 -10.17 12.10 17.53
N GLN A 14 -11.34 11.75 16.98
CA GLN A 14 -11.52 10.49 16.26
C GLN A 14 -10.92 10.54 14.86
N ALA A 15 -11.14 11.64 14.11
CA ALA A 15 -10.55 11.82 12.79
C ALA A 15 -9.02 11.82 12.84
N ALA A 16 -8.44 12.49 13.85
CA ALA A 16 -6.99 12.49 14.05
C ALA A 16 -6.44 11.08 14.37
N LYS A 17 -7.17 10.28 15.14
CA LYS A 17 -6.80 8.88 15.43
C LYS A 17 -6.89 7.99 14.20
N GLU A 18 -7.92 8.16 13.38
CA GLU A 18 -8.09 7.42 12.13
C GLU A 18 -6.98 7.76 11.11
N GLU A 19 -6.63 9.04 10.98
CA GLU A 19 -5.51 9.50 10.14
C GLU A 19 -4.17 8.90 10.62
N ALA A 20 -3.91 8.94 11.93
CA ALA A 20 -2.70 8.36 12.53
C ALA A 20 -2.62 6.84 12.34
N ALA A 21 -3.74 6.13 12.46
CA ALA A 21 -3.81 4.68 12.25
C ALA A 21 -3.55 4.32 10.77
N LEU A 22 -4.09 5.10 9.84
CA LEU A 22 -3.89 4.91 8.41
C LEU A 22 -2.43 5.18 8.01
N PHE A 23 -1.83 6.23 8.58
CA PHE A 23 -0.41 6.51 8.39
C PHE A 23 0.48 5.38 8.93
N ALA A 24 0.21 4.88 10.14
CA ALA A 24 0.94 3.74 10.71
C ALA A 24 0.84 2.49 9.83
N ALA A 25 -0.34 2.22 9.26
CA ALA A 25 -0.55 1.11 8.33
C ALA A 25 0.25 1.27 7.03
N LEU A 26 0.36 2.49 6.48
CA LEU A 26 1.19 2.77 5.31
C LEU A 26 2.68 2.58 5.59
N LEU A 27 3.18 3.07 6.74
CA LEU A 27 4.57 2.85 7.14
C LEU A 27 4.90 1.36 7.31
N ALA A 28 3.97 0.58 7.88
CA ALA A 28 4.12 -0.87 7.98
C ALA A 28 4.20 -1.52 6.58
N ARG A 29 3.42 -1.03 5.62
CA ARG A 29 3.43 -1.53 4.24
C ARG A 29 4.71 -1.14 3.49
N VAL A 30 5.25 0.06 3.70
CA VAL A 30 6.57 0.45 3.16
C VAL A 30 7.67 -0.47 3.69
N ARG A 31 7.65 -0.80 4.99
CA ARG A 31 8.59 -1.76 5.62
C ARG A 31 8.49 -3.17 5.04
N ALA A 32 7.29 -3.62 4.71
CA ALA A 32 7.04 -4.93 4.11
C ALA A 32 7.26 -4.97 2.59
N SER A 33 8.04 -4.05 2.03
CA SER A 33 8.34 -4.04 0.59
C SER A 33 9.44 -5.05 0.29
N HIS A 34 9.17 -5.98 -0.62
CA HIS A 34 10.11 -7.02 -1.00
C HIS A 34 10.88 -6.70 -2.28
N ASP A 35 10.48 -5.67 -3.02
CA ASP A 35 11.11 -5.26 -4.26
C ASP A 35 11.10 -3.74 -4.43
N LYS A 36 11.93 -3.28 -5.37
CA LYS A 36 12.16 -1.88 -5.69
C LYS A 36 10.90 -1.16 -6.18
N SER A 37 10.09 -1.82 -7.01
CA SER A 37 8.90 -1.23 -7.63
C SER A 37 7.82 -0.95 -6.58
N HIS A 38 7.53 -1.93 -5.73
CA HIS A 38 6.57 -1.78 -4.64
C HIS A 38 7.05 -0.77 -3.59
N LEU A 39 8.36 -0.69 -3.32
CA LEU A 39 8.90 0.32 -2.41
C LEU A 39 8.63 1.74 -2.92
N LEU A 40 8.88 1.99 -4.21
CA LEU A 40 8.62 3.29 -4.84
C LEU A 40 7.14 3.64 -4.78
N GLU A 41 6.28 2.75 -5.28
CA GLU A 41 4.84 2.95 -5.35
C GLU A 41 4.24 3.25 -3.97
N ARG A 42 4.59 2.46 -2.95
CA ARG A 42 4.08 2.63 -1.58
C ARG A 42 4.57 3.94 -0.95
N SER A 43 5.81 4.33 -1.21
CA SER A 43 6.38 5.57 -0.69
C SER A 43 5.76 6.80 -1.35
N GLU A 44 5.52 6.76 -2.67
CA GLU A 44 4.81 7.83 -3.39
C GLU A 44 3.35 7.97 -2.92
N ALA A 45 2.65 6.84 -2.75
CA ALA A 45 1.28 6.84 -2.23
C ALA A 45 1.22 7.45 -0.82
N ALA A 46 2.18 7.09 0.05
CA ALA A 46 2.27 7.68 1.38
C ALA A 46 2.54 9.19 1.34
N LEU A 47 3.45 9.66 0.47
CA LEU A 47 3.71 11.09 0.30
C LEU A 47 2.49 11.85 -0.20
N ARG A 48 1.75 11.31 -1.18
CA ARG A 48 0.51 11.93 -1.68
C ARG A 48 -0.54 12.05 -0.61
N LEU A 49 -0.64 11.08 0.29
CA LEU A 49 -1.57 11.14 1.40
C LEU A 49 -1.15 12.17 2.46
N ILE A 50 0.13 12.17 2.87
CA ILE A 50 0.63 13.11 3.89
C ILE A 50 0.51 14.55 3.38
N LEU A 51 0.81 14.76 2.10
CA LEU A 51 0.92 16.05 1.43
C LEU A 51 -0.19 16.23 0.39
N ASP A 52 -1.43 15.93 0.78
CA ASP A 52 -2.61 15.97 -0.11
C ASP A 52 -3.06 17.41 -0.42
N ARG A 53 -2.68 18.39 0.40
CA ARG A 53 -3.06 19.78 0.19
C ARG A 53 -2.35 20.36 -1.04
N GLY A 54 -3.05 21.19 -1.80
CA GLY A 54 -2.49 21.86 -2.98
C GLY A 54 -1.25 22.71 -2.66
N GLU A 55 -1.19 23.28 -1.46
CA GLU A 55 -0.05 24.09 -0.98
C GLU A 55 1.23 23.27 -0.78
N ASP A 56 1.10 21.96 -0.58
CA ASP A 56 2.22 21.04 -0.36
C ASP A 56 2.79 20.45 -1.67
N GLU A 57 2.31 20.87 -2.85
CA GLU A 57 2.70 20.28 -4.14
C GLU A 57 4.22 20.32 -4.37
N ALA A 58 4.84 21.48 -4.16
CA ALA A 58 6.29 21.62 -4.34
C ALA A 58 7.09 20.74 -3.36
N LEU A 59 6.62 20.62 -2.11
CA LEU A 59 7.22 19.76 -1.10
C LEU A 59 7.05 18.28 -1.46
N ARG A 60 5.88 17.91 -1.95
CA ARG A 60 5.58 16.56 -2.39
C ARG A 60 6.48 16.15 -3.55
N ASP A 61 6.65 17.00 -4.55
CA ASP A 61 7.54 16.75 -5.69
C ASP A 61 9.01 16.64 -5.26
N GLU A 62 9.46 17.49 -4.34
CA GLU A 62 10.78 17.40 -3.71
C GLU A 62 10.98 16.02 -3.05
N MET A 63 10.03 15.59 -2.22
CA MET A 63 10.11 14.32 -1.50
C MET A 63 10.02 13.10 -2.43
N ILE A 64 9.17 13.16 -3.45
CA ILE A 64 9.07 12.10 -4.47
C ILE A 64 10.40 11.96 -5.22
N SER A 65 11.06 13.07 -5.55
CA SER A 65 12.39 13.07 -6.16
C SER A 65 13.44 12.41 -5.26
N LEU A 66 13.44 12.73 -3.96
CA LEU A 66 14.35 12.10 -2.98
C LEU A 66 14.11 10.58 -2.86
N VAL A 67 12.86 10.15 -2.76
CA VAL A 67 12.48 8.73 -2.74
C VAL A 67 12.93 8.03 -4.03
N THR A 68 12.65 8.63 -5.19
CA THR A 68 13.04 8.08 -6.50
C THR A 68 14.56 7.89 -6.58
N ASN A 69 15.33 8.88 -6.12
CA ASN A 69 16.78 8.81 -6.10
C ASN A 69 17.28 7.68 -5.19
N ALA A 70 16.76 7.57 -3.96
CA ALA A 70 17.16 6.51 -3.03
C ALA A 70 16.83 5.11 -3.58
N VAL A 71 15.63 4.94 -4.14
CA VAL A 71 15.19 3.66 -4.71
C VAL A 71 15.98 3.32 -5.98
N SER A 72 16.42 4.31 -6.77
CA SER A 72 17.22 4.08 -7.99
C SER A 72 18.56 3.40 -7.72
N LEU A 73 19.11 3.54 -6.51
CA LEU A 73 20.36 2.90 -6.08
C LEU A 73 20.20 1.40 -5.77
N VAL A 74 18.97 0.91 -5.62
CA VAL A 74 18.69 -0.51 -5.40
C VAL A 74 18.88 -1.26 -6.73
N PRO A 75 19.71 -2.33 -6.76
CA PRO A 75 19.89 -3.15 -7.95
C PRO A 75 18.61 -3.93 -8.28
N ASP A 76 18.39 -4.21 -9.55
CA ASP A 76 17.18 -4.94 -10.00
C ASP A 76 17.17 -6.41 -9.52
N ASN A 77 18.36 -7.00 -9.29
CA ASN A 77 18.49 -8.30 -8.64
C ASN A 77 18.69 -8.13 -7.12
N ILE A 78 17.61 -8.35 -6.38
CA ILE A 78 17.55 -8.25 -4.92
C ILE A 78 17.87 -9.57 -4.19
N GLU A 79 17.97 -10.71 -4.88
CA GLU A 79 18.11 -12.02 -4.25
C GLU A 79 19.45 -12.20 -3.53
N GLY A 80 20.49 -11.52 -4.03
CA GLY A 80 21.81 -11.51 -3.43
C GLY A 80 21.90 -10.66 -2.16
N GLU A 81 22.86 -10.99 -1.29
CA GLU A 81 23.08 -10.26 -0.03
C GLU A 81 23.24 -8.75 -0.22
N ARG A 82 23.99 -8.33 -1.25
CA ARG A 82 24.14 -6.92 -1.60
C ARG A 82 22.82 -6.26 -1.98
N GLY A 83 21.96 -6.98 -2.70
CA GLY A 83 20.63 -6.49 -3.11
C GLY A 83 19.70 -6.32 -1.92
N ARG A 84 19.68 -7.29 -1.00
CA ARG A 84 18.93 -7.20 0.26
C ARG A 84 19.37 -6.05 1.16
N VAL A 85 20.69 -5.85 1.31
CA VAL A 85 21.25 -4.74 2.11
C VAL A 85 20.92 -3.38 1.47
N ALA A 86 21.03 -3.27 0.13
CA ALA A 86 20.64 -2.06 -0.60
C ALA A 86 19.15 -1.75 -0.45
N LEU A 87 18.27 -2.77 -0.56
CA LEU A 87 16.84 -2.60 -0.35
C LEU A 87 16.51 -2.17 1.08
N ALA A 88 17.11 -2.80 2.09
CA ALA A 88 16.92 -2.44 3.49
C ALA A 88 17.35 -0.98 3.77
N THR A 89 18.46 -0.55 3.16
CA THR A 89 18.94 0.84 3.24
C THR A 89 17.94 1.80 2.61
N ALA A 90 17.47 1.50 1.40
CA ALA A 90 16.45 2.31 0.72
C ALA A 90 15.14 2.40 1.50
N ILE A 91 14.68 1.29 2.11
CA ILE A 91 13.51 1.29 3.01
C ILE A 91 13.73 2.27 4.17
N SER A 92 14.89 2.21 4.83
CA SER A 92 15.21 3.11 5.93
C SER A 92 15.25 4.58 5.51
N ASP A 93 15.77 4.86 4.32
CA ASP A 93 15.82 6.22 3.77
C ASP A 93 14.43 6.75 3.41
N CYS A 94 13.60 5.94 2.75
CA CYS A 94 12.21 6.27 2.44
C CYS A 94 11.41 6.57 3.72
N LEU A 95 11.55 5.77 4.77
CA LEU A 95 10.90 6.03 6.06
C LEU A 95 11.35 7.35 6.69
N ARG A 96 12.64 7.69 6.56
CA ARG A 96 13.18 8.98 7.05
C ARG A 96 12.59 10.16 6.28
N PHE A 97 12.44 10.04 4.97
CA PHE A 97 11.80 11.07 4.15
C PHE A 97 10.31 11.25 4.50
N LEU A 98 9.58 10.15 4.70
CA LEU A 98 8.18 10.21 5.13
C LEU A 98 8.01 10.90 6.50
N ALA A 99 8.87 10.58 7.46
CA ALA A 99 8.88 11.25 8.77
C ALA A 99 9.21 12.74 8.65
N SER A 100 10.16 13.10 7.78
CA SER A 100 10.50 14.50 7.52
C SER A 100 9.36 15.28 6.85
N ALA A 101 8.62 14.64 5.94
CA ALA A 101 7.46 15.23 5.29
C ALA A 101 6.33 15.50 6.30
N GLU A 102 6.05 14.55 7.18
CA GLU A 102 5.06 14.71 8.26
C GLU A 102 5.44 15.85 9.22
N GLN A 103 6.71 15.92 9.63
CA GLN A 103 7.18 17.00 10.50
C GLN A 103 7.00 18.37 9.83
N ARG A 104 7.39 18.52 8.56
CA ARG A 104 7.21 19.77 7.81
C ARG A 104 5.74 20.16 7.68
N ARG A 105 4.85 19.18 7.49
CA ARG A 105 3.39 19.40 7.47
C ARG A 105 2.87 19.93 8.81
N VAL A 106 3.31 19.33 9.93
CA VAL A 106 2.92 19.78 11.28
C VAL A 106 3.43 21.19 11.56
N GLU A 107 4.68 21.48 11.21
CA GLU A 107 5.26 22.82 11.32
C GLU A 107 4.44 23.85 10.52
N TRP A 108 4.09 23.53 9.27
CA TRP A 108 3.21 24.36 8.44
C TRP A 108 1.84 24.59 9.07
N MET A 109 1.19 23.52 9.56
CA MET A 109 -0.10 23.62 10.23
C MET A 109 -0.03 24.46 11.51
N SER A 110 1.09 24.44 12.22
CA SER A 110 1.29 25.27 13.42
C SER A 110 1.50 26.75 13.06
N ALA A 111 2.31 27.04 12.03
CA ALA A 111 2.58 28.39 11.55
C ALA A 111 1.30 29.07 11.04
N ALA A 112 0.48 28.33 10.28
CA ALA A 112 -0.82 28.79 9.79
C ALA A 112 -1.77 29.24 10.92
N ARG A 113 -1.75 28.58 12.08
CA ARG A 113 -2.55 28.99 13.25
C ARG A 113 -2.06 30.28 13.90
N THR A 114 -0.75 30.54 13.83
CA THR A 114 -0.15 31.75 14.41
C THR A 114 -0.24 32.99 13.52
N GLY A 115 -0.77 32.86 12.29
CA GLY A 115 -0.80 33.94 11.30
C GLY A 115 0.59 34.36 10.81
N GLN A 116 1.63 33.62 11.19
CA GLN A 116 2.99 33.82 10.72
C GLN A 116 3.14 33.03 9.42
N PRO A 117 3.44 33.67 8.28
CA PRO A 117 3.73 32.93 7.06
C PRO A 117 4.93 32.01 7.35
N PRO A 118 4.86 30.74 6.92
CA PRO A 118 5.98 29.83 7.06
C PRO A 118 7.19 30.46 6.38
N GLY A 119 8.28 30.58 7.13
CA GLY A 119 9.52 31.13 6.60
C GLY A 119 9.92 30.38 5.33
N PRO A 120 10.65 31.04 4.40
CA PRO A 120 11.12 30.38 3.18
C PRO A 120 11.78 29.05 3.56
N ALA A 121 11.36 27.98 2.87
CA ALA A 121 11.80 26.61 3.14
C ALA A 121 13.32 26.60 3.33
N MET A 122 13.74 26.46 4.58
CA MET A 122 15.16 26.48 4.90
C MET A 122 15.73 25.21 4.24
N PRO A 123 16.75 25.33 3.37
CA PRO A 123 17.31 24.17 2.69
C PRO A 123 17.67 23.12 3.74
N PRO A 124 17.44 21.83 3.46
CA PRO A 124 17.72 20.77 4.42
C PRO A 124 19.14 20.96 4.93
N ARG A 125 19.25 21.27 6.23
CA ARG A 125 20.54 21.51 6.86
C ARG A 125 21.34 20.23 6.62
N PRO A 126 22.52 20.29 5.96
CA PRO A 126 23.30 19.10 5.69
C PRO A 126 23.51 18.39 7.03
N LEU A 127 22.91 17.20 7.15
CA LEU A 127 22.97 16.40 8.37
C LEU A 127 24.45 16.16 8.64
N SER A 128 24.91 16.64 9.79
CA SER A 128 26.26 16.32 10.25
C SER A 128 26.38 14.80 10.26
N PRO A 129 27.44 14.22 9.67
CA PRO A 129 27.59 12.77 9.56
C PRO A 129 27.47 12.16 10.95
N ASP A 130 26.55 11.21 11.09
CA ASP A 130 26.31 10.50 12.34
C ASP A 130 27.63 9.85 12.79
N PRO A 131 28.21 10.24 13.95
CA PRO A 131 29.48 9.69 14.40
C PRO A 131 29.43 8.17 14.62
N ALA A 132 28.23 7.58 14.76
CA ALA A 132 28.04 6.15 14.88
C ALA A 132 28.34 5.36 13.58
N ALA A 133 28.29 6.01 12.41
CA ALA A 133 28.62 5.36 11.12
C ALA A 133 30.14 5.22 10.88
N GLY A 134 30.98 5.88 11.70
CA GLY A 134 32.44 5.91 11.53
C GLY A 134 33.20 4.67 12.04
N ALA A 135 32.54 3.73 12.71
CA ALA A 135 33.20 2.56 13.30
C ALA A 135 33.21 1.32 12.38
N ALA A 136 32.27 1.21 11.43
CA ALA A 136 32.15 0.02 10.58
C ALA A 136 33.00 0.08 9.27
N ALA A 137 33.59 1.24 8.94
CA ALA A 137 34.27 1.45 7.66
C ALA A 137 35.77 1.09 7.63
N ARG A 138 36.36 0.54 8.71
CA ARG A 138 37.83 0.37 8.82
C ARG A 138 38.42 -0.95 8.30
N HIS A 139 37.64 -1.85 7.69
CA HIS A 139 38.16 -3.14 7.21
C HIS A 139 37.89 -3.50 5.75
N ALA A 140 37.46 -2.55 4.91
CA ALA A 140 37.45 -2.78 3.46
C ALA A 140 38.85 -2.49 2.88
N ARG A 141 39.53 -3.57 2.47
CA ARG A 141 40.78 -3.51 1.70
C ARG A 141 40.63 -2.67 0.42
N PRO A 142 41.71 -2.02 -0.04
CA PRO A 142 41.68 -1.19 -1.24
C PRO A 142 41.64 -2.08 -2.49
N LEU A 143 40.49 -2.10 -3.18
CA LEU A 143 40.41 -2.53 -4.56
C LEU A 143 40.42 -1.28 -5.44
N GLU A 144 41.54 -1.12 -6.14
CA GLU A 144 41.75 -0.49 -7.44
C GLU A 144 40.79 0.63 -7.91
N SER A 145 41.39 1.81 -8.05
CA SER A 145 41.21 2.79 -9.14
C SER A 145 39.76 3.07 -9.59
N VAL A 146 39.06 3.90 -8.81
CA VAL A 146 37.83 4.59 -9.24
C VAL A 146 38.13 5.73 -10.24
N ALA A 147 39.41 5.98 -10.56
CA ALA A 147 39.84 7.06 -11.46
C ALA A 147 39.50 6.80 -12.95
N ASP A 148 39.22 5.55 -13.34
CA ASP A 148 38.93 5.21 -14.75
C ASP A 148 37.43 5.17 -15.09
N PHE A 149 36.54 5.13 -14.10
CA PHE A 149 35.09 5.06 -14.37
C PHE A 149 34.47 6.45 -14.68
N GLU A 150 35.02 7.54 -14.14
CA GLU A 150 34.53 8.90 -14.40
C GLU A 150 34.78 9.39 -15.84
N LYS A 151 35.80 8.85 -16.53
CA LYS A 151 36.05 9.20 -17.95
C LYS A 151 35.07 8.53 -18.92
N SER A 152 34.47 7.38 -18.56
CA SER A 152 33.54 6.66 -19.44
C SER A 152 32.13 7.28 -19.46
N VAL A 153 31.68 7.83 -18.33
CA VAL A 153 30.31 8.38 -18.21
C VAL A 153 30.17 9.76 -18.88
N ASN A 154 31.24 10.56 -18.90
CA ASN A 154 31.23 11.89 -19.53
C ASN A 154 31.43 11.87 -21.05
N ALA A 155 32.00 10.80 -21.63
CA ALA A 155 32.13 10.65 -23.09
C ALA A 155 30.78 10.37 -23.76
N LYS A 156 29.86 9.69 -23.07
CA LYS A 156 28.59 9.22 -23.67
C LYS A 156 27.49 10.29 -23.74
N ARG A 157 27.64 11.41 -23.02
CA ARG A 157 26.69 12.55 -23.06
C ARG A 157 26.96 13.58 -24.15
N ARG A 158 28.11 13.54 -24.82
CA ARG A 158 28.44 14.48 -25.92
C ARG A 158 28.13 13.96 -27.32
N ALA A 159 27.72 12.70 -27.48
CA ALA A 159 27.39 12.11 -28.79
C ALA A 159 25.90 12.21 -29.20
N ARG A 160 25.04 12.94 -28.45
CA ARG A 160 23.60 13.09 -28.77
C ARG A 160 23.13 14.54 -28.94
N ARG A 161 24.04 15.46 -29.31
CA ARG A 161 23.67 16.80 -29.79
C ARG A 161 24.04 16.92 -31.26
N GLY A 162 23.12 16.56 -32.13
CA GLY A 162 23.34 16.65 -33.57
C GLY A 162 22.22 16.10 -34.43
N VAL A 163 20.98 16.53 -34.21
CA VAL A 163 19.94 16.45 -35.25
C VAL A 163 19.26 17.83 -35.33
N ARG A 164 19.85 18.70 -36.15
CA ARG A 164 19.14 19.81 -36.79
C ARG A 164 18.33 19.17 -37.93
N SER A 165 17.00 19.21 -37.86
CA SER A 165 16.15 19.07 -39.04
C SER A 165 15.23 20.27 -39.14
N SER A 166 15.62 21.20 -40.01
CA SER A 166 14.73 22.13 -40.69
C SER A 166 13.67 21.34 -41.45
N GLY A 167 12.40 21.69 -41.30
CA GLY A 167 11.32 21.06 -42.08
C GLY A 167 9.96 21.69 -41.81
N ARG A 168 9.62 22.72 -42.58
CA ARG A 168 8.25 23.19 -42.81
C ARG A 168 7.38 21.99 -43.19
N GLY A 169 6.47 21.59 -42.31
CA GLY A 169 5.51 20.48 -42.53
C GLY A 169 4.66 20.22 -41.29
N GLY A 170 4.24 21.27 -40.60
CA GLY A 170 3.74 21.22 -39.23
C GLY A 170 2.22 21.35 -39.10
N THR A 171 1.45 20.33 -39.47
CA THR A 171 0.07 20.14 -38.96
C THR A 171 -0.35 18.67 -38.89
N ALA A 172 0.05 17.81 -39.84
CA ALA A 172 -0.39 16.40 -39.84
C ALA A 172 0.27 15.52 -38.76
N ALA A 173 1.53 15.79 -38.39
CA ALA A 173 2.24 15.00 -37.38
C ALA A 173 1.70 15.25 -35.94
N MET A 174 1.22 16.47 -35.64
CA MET A 174 0.63 16.79 -34.34
C MET A 174 -0.63 15.96 -34.05
N ILE A 175 -1.48 15.76 -35.05
CA ILE A 175 -2.74 15.00 -34.88
C ILE A 175 -2.45 13.52 -34.56
N LEU A 176 -1.45 12.92 -35.20
CA LEU A 176 -1.08 11.53 -34.94
C LEU A 176 -0.51 11.35 -33.52
N THR A 177 0.35 12.28 -33.07
CA THR A 177 0.90 12.25 -31.71
C THR A 177 -0.20 12.44 -30.65
N LEU A 178 -1.17 13.34 -30.90
CA LEU A 178 -2.31 13.55 -30.02
C LEU A 178 -3.20 12.29 -29.92
N LEU A 179 -3.45 11.59 -31.04
CA LEU A 179 -4.22 10.35 -31.05
C LEU A 179 -3.52 9.21 -30.29
N ILE A 180 -2.19 9.12 -30.34
CA ILE A 180 -1.43 8.14 -29.57
C ILE A 180 -1.51 8.43 -28.07
N ILE A 181 -1.43 9.70 -27.67
CA ILE A 181 -1.55 10.12 -26.25
C ILE A 181 -2.98 9.87 -25.75
N LEU A 182 -4.01 10.18 -26.55
CA LEU A 182 -5.40 9.89 -26.20
C LEU A 182 -5.68 8.37 -26.11
N GLY A 183 -5.12 7.58 -27.04
CA GLY A 183 -5.25 6.13 -27.04
C GLY A 183 -4.57 5.48 -25.83
N ALA A 184 -3.38 5.95 -25.46
CA ALA A 184 -2.67 5.49 -24.27
C ALA A 184 -3.41 5.88 -22.97
N GLY A 185 -3.95 7.09 -22.90
CA GLY A 185 -4.76 7.53 -21.76
C GLY A 185 -6.05 6.72 -21.57
N LEU A 186 -6.71 6.36 -22.68
CA LEU A 186 -7.90 5.50 -22.63
C LEU A 186 -7.57 4.06 -22.22
N ALA A 187 -6.45 3.51 -22.69
CA ALA A 187 -5.99 2.18 -22.29
C ALA A 187 -5.64 2.12 -20.79
N ILE A 188 -4.98 3.15 -20.25
CA ILE A 188 -4.67 3.25 -18.81
C ILE A 188 -5.96 3.40 -17.97
N SER A 189 -6.94 4.18 -18.46
CA SER A 189 -8.23 4.36 -17.78
C SER A 189 -9.13 3.11 -17.79
N LEU A 190 -9.02 2.29 -18.83
CA LEU A 190 -9.70 0.99 -18.88
C LEU A 190 -9.00 -0.06 -18.01
N ASN A 191 -7.66 0.00 -17.90
CA ASN A 191 -6.89 -0.88 -17.02
C ASN A 191 -7.09 -0.55 -15.53
N SER A 192 -7.23 0.73 -15.16
CA SER A 192 -7.52 1.12 -13.76
C SER A 192 -8.90 0.66 -13.29
N ARG A 193 -9.85 0.44 -14.20
CA ARG A 193 -11.14 -0.21 -13.89
C ARG A 193 -10.99 -1.73 -13.65
N GLN A 194 -9.96 -2.38 -14.20
CA GLN A 194 -9.63 -3.77 -13.88
C GLN A 194 -8.97 -3.88 -12.50
N ASP A 195 -8.11 -2.92 -12.11
CA ASP A 195 -7.56 -2.87 -10.75
C ASP A 195 -8.65 -2.65 -9.68
N ALA A 196 -9.68 -1.85 -10.00
CA ALA A 196 -10.87 -1.71 -9.16
C ALA A 196 -11.70 -3.02 -9.06
N ARG A 197 -11.66 -3.90 -10.07
CA ARG A 197 -12.26 -5.24 -10.02
C ARG A 197 -11.36 -6.27 -9.33
N GLN A 198 -10.03 -6.15 -9.41
CA GLN A 198 -9.09 -7.00 -8.68
C GLN A 198 -9.06 -6.70 -7.18
N ASN A 199 -9.38 -5.46 -6.76
CA ASN A 199 -9.63 -5.16 -5.35
C ASN A 199 -10.93 -5.80 -4.81
N ALA A 200 -11.86 -6.21 -5.67
CA ALA A 200 -13.00 -7.05 -5.28
C ALA A 200 -12.61 -8.55 -5.16
N ASP A 201 -11.40 -8.91 -5.59
CA ASP A 201 -10.86 -10.28 -5.56
C ASP A 201 -9.73 -10.45 -4.52
N GLN A 202 -9.55 -9.46 -3.63
CA GLN A 202 -8.82 -9.68 -2.37
C GLN A 202 -9.68 -10.46 -1.37
N SER A 203 -10.33 -11.53 -1.84
CA SER A 203 -11.00 -12.51 -0.98
C SER A 203 -9.94 -13.05 -0.04
N ARG A 204 -10.20 -13.00 1.27
CA ARG A 204 -9.19 -13.40 2.24
C ARG A 204 -8.80 -14.86 2.05
N PRO A 205 -7.55 -15.26 2.31
CA PRO A 205 -7.11 -16.64 2.13
C PRO A 205 -8.01 -17.68 2.82
N LEU A 206 -8.57 -17.34 4.00
CA LEU A 206 -9.52 -18.21 4.70
C LEU A 206 -10.86 -18.33 3.95
N VAL A 207 -11.39 -17.24 3.39
CA VAL A 207 -12.64 -17.26 2.63
C VAL A 207 -12.49 -18.09 1.36
N VAL A 208 -11.36 -17.93 0.65
CA VAL A 208 -11.03 -18.75 -0.53
C VAL A 208 -10.97 -20.24 -0.16
N GLN A 209 -10.36 -20.58 0.97
CA GLN A 209 -10.32 -21.96 1.47
C GLN A 209 -11.72 -22.53 1.78
N ILE A 210 -12.60 -21.71 2.36
CA ILE A 210 -13.98 -22.10 2.70
C ILE A 210 -14.80 -22.35 1.43
N GLU A 211 -14.68 -21.47 0.43
CA GLU A 211 -15.37 -21.60 -0.85
C GLU A 211 -14.87 -22.83 -1.62
N ALA A 212 -13.55 -23.05 -1.66
CA ALA A 212 -12.97 -24.25 -2.26
C ALA A 212 -13.50 -25.55 -1.59
N ALA A 213 -13.68 -25.53 -0.25
CA ALA A 213 -14.24 -26.65 0.48
C ALA A 213 -15.69 -26.98 0.07
N VAL A 214 -16.51 -25.97 -0.24
CA VAL A 214 -17.87 -26.18 -0.79
C VAL A 214 -17.82 -26.89 -2.15
N HIS A 215 -16.79 -26.63 -2.95
CA HIS A 215 -16.58 -27.26 -4.26
C HIS A 215 -15.90 -28.65 -4.18
N GLY A 216 -15.84 -29.25 -2.99
CA GLY A 216 -15.28 -30.58 -2.77
C GLY A 216 -13.76 -30.61 -2.58
N GLN A 217 -13.09 -29.45 -2.60
CA GLN A 217 -11.67 -29.35 -2.26
C GLN A 217 -11.52 -29.10 -0.77
N VAL A 218 -11.69 -30.16 0.03
CA VAL A 218 -11.68 -30.07 1.49
C VAL A 218 -10.29 -30.37 2.05
N PRO A 219 -9.50 -29.36 2.44
CA PRO A 219 -8.25 -29.60 3.15
C PRO A 219 -8.55 -30.17 4.55
N VAL A 220 -7.63 -31.00 5.06
CA VAL A 220 -7.77 -31.62 6.40
C VAL A 220 -7.77 -30.58 7.52
N THR A 221 -7.02 -29.49 7.32
CA THR A 221 -6.86 -28.40 8.30
C THR A 221 -7.03 -27.03 7.65
N ASN A 222 -7.53 -26.06 8.43
CA ASN A 222 -7.55 -24.67 8.01
C ASN A 222 -6.16 -24.02 8.12
N LEU A 223 -6.03 -22.81 7.57
CA LEU A 223 -4.78 -22.02 7.57
C LEU A 223 -4.22 -21.73 8.97
N PHE A 224 -5.02 -21.88 10.03
CA PHE A 224 -4.66 -21.63 11.42
C PHE A 224 -4.43 -22.93 12.22
N GLY A 225 -4.37 -24.09 11.55
CA GLY A 225 -4.15 -25.39 12.18
C GLY A 225 -5.40 -26.00 12.82
N GLY A 226 -6.56 -25.36 12.71
CA GLY A 226 -7.83 -25.92 13.14
C GLY A 226 -8.44 -26.88 12.10
N THR A 227 -9.61 -27.44 12.39
CA THR A 227 -10.24 -28.44 11.52
C THR A 227 -11.21 -27.79 10.52
N ILE A 228 -11.36 -28.40 9.34
CA ILE A 228 -12.41 -28.07 8.36
C ILE A 228 -13.27 -29.30 8.15
N ARG A 229 -14.58 -29.12 8.22
CA ARG A 229 -15.56 -30.17 7.95
C ARG A 229 -16.62 -29.64 7.00
N VAL A 230 -16.96 -30.44 6.00
CA VAL A 230 -18.08 -30.16 5.10
C VAL A 230 -19.18 -31.17 5.40
N SER A 231 -20.36 -30.68 5.73
CA SER A 231 -21.57 -31.48 5.95
C SER A 231 -22.66 -31.04 4.98
N ILE A 232 -23.62 -31.93 4.69
CA ILE A 232 -24.84 -31.56 3.98
C ILE A 232 -25.96 -31.56 5.03
N GLU A 233 -26.46 -30.37 5.35
CA GLU A 233 -27.53 -30.17 6.32
C GLU A 233 -28.76 -29.61 5.60
N ASN A 234 -29.90 -30.31 5.70
CA ASN A 234 -31.15 -29.92 5.03
C ASN A 234 -30.99 -29.74 3.51
N GLY A 235 -30.16 -30.56 2.87
CA GLY A 235 -29.88 -30.48 1.44
C GLY A 235 -28.95 -29.34 1.02
N ARG A 236 -28.39 -28.59 1.98
CA ARG A 236 -27.46 -27.48 1.71
C ARG A 236 -26.06 -27.84 2.23
N THR A 237 -25.03 -27.53 1.45
CA THR A 237 -23.64 -27.74 1.86
C THR A 237 -23.26 -26.73 2.93
N THR A 238 -22.81 -27.18 4.08
CA THR A 238 -22.39 -26.36 5.20
C THR A 238 -20.94 -26.66 5.52
N VAL A 239 -20.11 -25.62 5.64
CA VAL A 239 -18.69 -25.73 6.02
C VAL A 239 -18.53 -25.27 7.45
N THR A 240 -17.92 -26.11 8.28
CA THR A 240 -17.60 -25.82 9.68
C THR A 240 -16.08 -25.77 9.87
N LEU A 241 -15.59 -24.70 10.47
CA LEU A 241 -14.19 -24.46 10.80
C LEU A 241 -14.05 -24.23 12.29
N THR A 242 -13.04 -24.84 12.92
CA THR A 242 -12.70 -24.62 14.33
C THR A 242 -11.34 -23.97 14.47
N GLY A 243 -11.04 -23.36 15.62
CA GLY A 243 -9.70 -22.84 15.90
C GLY A 243 -9.35 -21.56 15.13
N ILE A 244 -10.34 -20.72 14.81
CA ILE A 244 -10.11 -19.46 14.07
C ILE A 244 -9.79 -18.33 15.07
N PRO A 245 -8.65 -17.62 14.95
CA PRO A 245 -8.36 -16.48 15.81
C PRO A 245 -9.42 -15.38 15.71
N ALA A 246 -9.75 -14.72 16.82
CA ALA A 246 -10.82 -13.70 16.89
C ALA A 246 -10.69 -12.61 15.82
N GLY A 247 -9.47 -12.09 15.61
CA GLY A 247 -9.19 -11.08 14.59
C GLY A 247 -9.54 -11.55 13.17
N GLU A 248 -9.21 -12.80 12.82
CA GLU A 248 -9.55 -13.33 11.50
C GLU A 248 -11.04 -13.69 11.39
N CYS A 249 -11.65 -14.17 12.48
CA CYS A 249 -13.09 -14.43 12.56
C CYS A 249 -13.91 -13.19 12.19
N VAL A 250 -13.58 -12.02 12.73
CA VAL A 250 -14.30 -10.77 12.44
C VAL A 250 -14.16 -10.40 10.96
N LEU A 251 -12.94 -10.50 10.43
CA LEU A 251 -12.62 -10.03 9.10
C LEU A 251 -13.19 -10.94 8.00
N SER A 252 -12.98 -12.25 8.13
CA SER A 252 -13.56 -13.25 7.21
C SER A 252 -15.08 -13.37 7.40
N GLY A 253 -15.58 -13.21 8.62
CA GLY A 253 -17.01 -13.27 8.92
C GLY A 253 -17.82 -12.22 8.16
N TRP A 254 -17.28 -11.01 8.01
CA TRP A 254 -17.92 -9.95 7.24
C TRP A 254 -18.13 -10.30 5.77
N GLU A 255 -17.17 -10.98 5.16
CA GLU A 255 -17.23 -11.39 3.76
C GLU A 255 -18.20 -12.57 3.58
N LEU A 256 -18.11 -13.57 4.47
CA LEU A 256 -18.95 -14.76 4.45
C LEU A 256 -20.43 -14.45 4.62
N VAL A 257 -20.79 -13.48 5.47
CA VAL A 257 -22.19 -13.03 5.66
C VAL A 257 -22.80 -12.49 4.38
N ARG A 258 -22.00 -11.84 3.51
CA ARG A 258 -22.52 -11.32 2.23
C ARG A 258 -22.79 -12.45 1.23
N LYS A 259 -22.03 -13.54 1.35
CA LYS A 259 -22.07 -14.69 0.45
C LYS A 259 -22.98 -15.82 0.95
N GLY A 260 -23.47 -15.77 2.19
CA GLY A 260 -24.28 -16.84 2.78
C GLY A 260 -24.71 -16.59 4.23
N ILE A 261 -25.18 -17.65 4.88
CA ILE A 261 -25.58 -17.64 6.29
C ILE A 261 -24.38 -18.05 7.13
N LEU A 262 -23.94 -17.17 8.03
CA LEU A 262 -22.84 -17.41 8.96
C LEU A 262 -23.36 -17.66 10.37
N THR A 263 -22.82 -18.67 11.03
CA THR A 263 -23.01 -18.99 12.45
C THR A 263 -21.65 -18.96 13.13
N ILE A 264 -21.53 -18.24 14.25
CA ILE A 264 -20.28 -18.07 14.99
C ILE A 264 -20.52 -18.62 16.40
N ASN A 265 -19.69 -19.56 16.84
CA ASN A 265 -19.80 -20.21 18.16
C ASN A 265 -21.22 -20.75 18.44
N GLY A 266 -21.87 -21.29 17.41
CA GLY A 266 -23.25 -21.80 17.51
C GLY A 266 -24.36 -20.74 17.41
N VAL A 267 -24.02 -19.45 17.33
CA VAL A 267 -24.99 -18.34 17.23
C VAL A 267 -25.09 -17.84 15.79
N THR A 268 -26.30 -17.85 15.22
CA THR A 268 -26.60 -17.28 13.90
C THR A 268 -27.21 -15.88 14.05
N PRO A 269 -26.46 -14.79 13.82
CA PRO A 269 -27.00 -13.44 14.00
C PRO A 269 -28.06 -13.11 12.94
N ILE A 270 -29.23 -12.62 13.38
CA ILE A 270 -30.30 -12.14 12.49
C ILE A 270 -29.90 -10.84 11.78
N ARG A 271 -29.19 -9.96 12.49
CA ARG A 271 -28.64 -8.71 11.97
C ARG A 271 -27.15 -8.69 12.22
N VAL A 272 -26.39 -8.42 11.16
CA VAL A 272 -24.93 -8.39 11.22
C VAL A 272 -24.44 -6.95 11.28
N SER A 273 -23.70 -6.64 12.34
CA SER A 273 -22.98 -5.37 12.51
C SER A 273 -21.54 -5.67 12.92
N ALA A 274 -20.65 -4.69 12.77
CA ALA A 274 -19.23 -4.88 13.09
C ALA A 274 -19.05 -5.17 14.58
N ALA A 275 -19.79 -4.46 15.42
CA ALA A 275 -19.83 -4.69 16.86
C ALA A 275 -20.33 -6.12 17.17
N LYS A 276 -21.44 -6.55 16.56
CA LYS A 276 -21.98 -7.89 16.87
C LYS A 276 -21.06 -9.02 16.43
N LEU A 277 -20.38 -8.89 15.28
CA LEU A 277 -19.36 -9.85 14.86
C LEU A 277 -18.16 -9.84 15.82
N ASN A 278 -17.73 -8.66 16.25
CA ASN A 278 -16.64 -8.53 17.22
C ASN A 278 -16.96 -9.25 18.52
N ASP A 279 -18.17 -9.05 19.07
CA ASP A 279 -18.61 -9.72 20.29
C ASP A 279 -18.64 -11.24 20.12
N LEU A 280 -19.24 -11.74 19.04
CA LEU A 280 -19.35 -13.19 18.79
C LEU A 280 -17.99 -13.86 18.55
N CYS A 281 -17.04 -13.16 17.94
CA CYS A 281 -15.71 -13.70 17.65
C CYS A 281 -14.76 -13.68 18.85
N HIS A 282 -15.03 -12.86 19.88
CA HIS A 282 -14.21 -12.73 21.10
C HIS A 282 -14.83 -13.43 22.32
N ASP A 283 -15.94 -14.14 22.15
CA ASP A 283 -16.58 -14.89 23.24
C ASP A 283 -15.68 -16.01 23.78
N ASP A 284 -14.81 -16.55 22.93
CA ASP A 284 -13.80 -17.58 23.23
C ASP A 284 -12.42 -17.20 22.65
N ASP A 285 -11.35 -17.83 23.12
CA ASP A 285 -9.98 -17.66 22.59
C ASP A 285 -9.87 -18.02 21.09
N THR A 286 -10.67 -18.99 20.65
CA THR A 286 -10.79 -19.37 19.24
C THR A 286 -12.24 -19.52 18.84
N ALA A 287 -12.60 -18.96 17.70
CA ALA A 287 -13.95 -19.04 17.17
C ALA A 287 -14.17 -20.31 16.32
N THR A 288 -15.41 -20.78 16.34
CA THR A 288 -15.94 -21.79 15.43
C THR A 288 -16.87 -21.11 14.43
N LEU A 289 -16.53 -21.19 13.14
CA LEU A 289 -17.32 -20.64 12.05
C LEU A 289 -18.08 -21.76 11.35
N ARG A 290 -19.40 -21.63 11.22
CA ARG A 290 -20.22 -22.49 10.38
C ARG A 290 -20.91 -21.65 9.32
N TRP A 291 -20.63 -21.92 8.06
CA TRP A 291 -21.11 -21.13 6.93
C TRP A 291 -21.87 -21.99 5.93
N THR A 292 -23.00 -21.48 5.46
CA THR A 292 -23.81 -22.09 4.40
C THR A 292 -23.96 -21.06 3.26
N PRO A 293 -23.50 -21.37 2.04
CA PRO A 293 -23.58 -20.44 0.92
C PRO A 293 -25.03 -20.07 0.63
N LYS A 294 -25.24 -18.84 0.17
CA LYS A 294 -26.50 -18.44 -0.43
C LYS A 294 -26.63 -19.22 -1.74
N GLU A 295 -27.80 -19.83 -1.98
CA GLU A 295 -28.08 -20.38 -3.30
C GLU A 295 -28.06 -19.23 -4.30
N THR A 296 -27.04 -19.23 -5.15
CA THR A 296 -27.06 -18.45 -6.38
C THR A 296 -28.14 -19.10 -7.24
N ALA A 297 -29.28 -18.42 -7.41
CA ALA A 297 -30.25 -18.81 -8.42
C ALA A 297 -29.51 -18.88 -9.76
N GLN A 298 -29.35 -20.10 -10.27
CA GLN A 298 -28.79 -20.36 -11.59
C GLN A 298 -29.74 -19.90 -12.67
#